data_AF-A0A520CFK1-F1
#
_entry.id   AF-A0A520CFK1-F1
#
_cell.length_a   1.000
_cell.length_b   1.000
_cell.length_c   1.000
_cell.angle_alpha   90.00
_cell.angle_beta   90.00
_cell.angle_gamma   90.00
#
_symmetry.space_group_name_H-M   'P 1'
#
loop_
_entity.id
_entity.type
_entity.pdbx_description
1 polymer ?
#
loop_
_entity_poly.entity_id
_entity_poly.type
_entity_poly.pdbx_seq_one_letter_code
_entity_poly.pdbx_strand_id
1 'polypeptide(L)' 'DVDSLDTSISVGTGTPVADGLSQENAEKLISAFTKMPNFRALEITEVNPLLDTENKMATTVVKILRESFAL' A
#
# COMPACT_ATOMS: atom_id res chain seq x y z
N ASP A 1 5.89 -1.47 -3.59
CA ASP A 1 6.53 -1.03 -2.35
C ASP A 1 5.54 -0.29 -1.46
N VAL A 2 5.52 -0.58 -0.16
CA VAL A 2 4.73 0.19 0.80
C VAL A 2 5.31 1.57 1.06
N ASP A 3 6.60 1.81 0.80
CA ASP A 3 7.24 3.13 0.96
C ASP A 3 6.79 4.19 -0.06
N SER A 4 6.04 3.76 -1.10
CA SER A 4 5.35 4.66 -2.03
C SER A 4 4.13 5.37 -1.42
N LEU A 5 3.63 4.89 -0.28
CA LEU A 5 2.57 5.55 0.49
C LEU A 5 3.16 6.72 1.29
N ASP A 6 2.36 7.76 1.49
CA ASP A 6 2.80 8.92 2.28
C ASP A 6 3.17 8.53 3.72
N THR A 7 4.13 9.25 4.31
CA THR A 7 4.61 9.04 5.68
C THR A 7 3.54 9.15 6.77
N SER A 8 2.38 9.75 6.49
CA SER A 8 1.20 9.65 7.36
C SER A 8 0.68 8.22 7.54
N ILE A 9 1.07 7.30 6.65
CA ILE A 9 0.74 5.88 6.64
C ILE A 9 2.01 5.02 6.72
N SER A 10 3.00 5.30 5.86
CA SER A 10 4.18 4.46 5.63
C SER A 10 5.33 4.74 6.58
N VAL A 11 5.12 4.45 7.86
CA VAL A 11 6.17 4.55 8.89
C VAL A 11 6.88 3.22 9.15
N GLY A 12 6.22 2.10 8.82
CA GLY A 12 6.72 0.75 9.01
C GLY A 12 7.60 0.24 7.87
N THR A 13 8.48 1.07 7.32
CA THR A 13 9.40 0.73 6.21
C THR A 13 10.80 1.26 6.51
N GLY A 14 11.83 0.70 5.87
CA GLY A 14 13.22 1.15 6.02
C GLY A 14 13.50 2.54 5.46
N THR A 15 12.67 3.02 4.52
CA THR A 15 12.92 4.24 3.73
C THR A 15 11.67 5.13 3.60
N PRO A 16 11.14 5.71 4.70
CA PRO A 16 9.98 6.59 4.61
C PRO A 16 10.30 7.89 3.86
N VAL A 17 9.46 8.24 2.87
CA VAL A 17 9.58 9.47 2.07
C VAL A 17 8.26 10.22 2.04
N ALA A 18 8.29 11.52 2.38
CA ALA A 18 7.11 12.37 2.45
C ALA A 18 6.51 12.67 1.06
N ASP A 19 5.26 13.15 1.04
CA ASP A 19 4.51 13.51 -0.16
C ASP A 19 4.21 12.29 -1.08
N GLY A 20 4.02 11.13 -0.45
CA GLY A 20 3.67 9.88 -1.12
C GLY A 20 2.19 9.74 -1.45
N LEU A 21 1.78 8.54 -1.86
CA LEU A 21 0.38 8.24 -2.16
C LEU A 21 -0.47 8.22 -0.89
N SER A 22 -1.61 8.91 -0.95
CA SER A 22 -2.68 8.69 0.04
C SER A 22 -3.28 7.29 -0.12
N GLN A 23 -3.96 6.80 0.92
CA GLN A 23 -4.68 5.53 0.89
C GLN A 23 -5.66 5.46 -0.31
N GLU A 24 -6.44 6.52 -0.53
CA GLU A 24 -7.43 6.60 -1.62
C GLU A 24 -6.77 6.56 -3.01
N ASN A 25 -5.63 7.23 -3.18
CA ASN A 25 -4.91 7.23 -4.45
C ASN A 25 -4.32 5.84 -4.73
N ALA A 26 -3.79 5.17 -3.71
CA ALA A 26 -3.28 3.80 -3.84
C ALA A 26 -4.39 2.81 -4.18
N GLU A 27 -5.57 2.93 -3.55
CA GLU A 27 -6.75 2.11 -3.86
C GLU A 27 -7.19 2.28 -5.33
N LYS A 28 -7.32 3.54 -5.78
CA LYS A 28 -7.67 3.84 -7.18
C LYS A 28 -6.65 3.29 -8.16
N LEU A 29 -5.36 3.42 -7.85
CA LEU A 29 -4.27 2.96 -8.70
C LEU A 29 -4.30 1.43 -8.84
N ILE A 30 -4.35 0.70 -7.72
CA ILE A 30 -4.36 -0.77 -7.75
C ILE A 30 -5.66 -1.27 -8.39
N SER A 31 -6.81 -0.68 -8.09
CA SER A 31 -8.09 -1.02 -8.75
C SER A 31 -8.05 -0.81 -10.28
N ALA A 32 -7.32 0.20 -10.76
CA ALA A 32 -7.13 0.40 -12.20
C ALA A 32 -6.29 -0.75 -12.80
N PHE A 33 -5.22 -1.17 -12.13
CA PHE A 33 -4.41 -2.31 -12.57
C PHE A 33 -5.19 -3.62 -12.56
N THR A 34 -5.98 -3.92 -11.52
CA THR A 34 -6.75 -5.17 -11.44
C THR A 34 -7.78 -5.33 -12.57
N LYS A 35 -8.21 -4.24 -13.19
CA LYS A 35 -9.13 -4.22 -14.35
C LYS A 35 -8.43 -4.43 -15.70
N MET A 36 -7.10 -4.40 -15.75
CA MET A 36 -6.35 -4.58 -16.99
C MET A 36 -6.31 -6.06 -17.40
N PRO A 37 -6.54 -6.40 -18.69
CA PRO A 37 -6.56 -7.80 -19.14
C PRO A 37 -5.22 -8.54 -19.02
N ASN A 38 -4.12 -7.80 -18.86
CA ASN A 38 -2.76 -8.30 -18.72
C ASN A 38 -2.23 -8.24 -17.28
N PHE A 39 -3.03 -7.87 -16.29
CA PHE A 39 -2.63 -7.92 -14.89
C PHE A 39 -2.62 -9.38 -14.39
N ARG A 40 -1.48 -9.85 -13.88
CA ARG A 40 -1.26 -11.26 -13.53
C ARG A 40 -0.73 -11.48 -12.12
N ALA A 41 0.05 -10.55 -11.59
CA ALA A 41 0.69 -10.67 -10.30
C ALA A 41 0.85 -9.28 -9.66
N LEU A 42 0.82 -9.26 -8.34
CA LEU A 42 1.11 -8.10 -7.50
C LEU A 42 1.99 -8.57 -6.35
N GLU A 43 3.05 -7.81 -6.08
CA GLU A 43 3.93 -8.03 -4.95
C GLU A 43 3.81 -6.85 -3.98
N ILE A 44 3.82 -7.16 -2.68
CA ILE A 44 3.80 -6.18 -1.59
C ILE A 44 5.11 -6.37 -0.80
N THR A 45 5.95 -5.35 -0.81
CA THR A 45 7.34 -5.38 -0.31
C THR A 45 7.60 -4.28 0.73
N GLU A 46 8.77 -4.34 1.37
CA GLU A 46 9.29 -3.37 2.36
C GLU A 46 8.43 -3.14 3.62
N VAL A 47 7.57 -4.09 3.95
CA VAL A 47 6.94 -4.09 5.28
C VAL A 47 8.01 -4.44 6.32
N ASN A 48 8.27 -3.51 7.22
CA ASN A 48 9.15 -3.68 8.37
C ASN A 48 8.36 -3.56 9.69
N PRO A 49 7.95 -4.70 10.29
CA PRO A 49 7.17 -4.70 11.53
C PRO A 49 7.89 -4.08 12.73
N LEU A 50 9.23 -3.98 12.71
CA LEU A 50 10.00 -3.36 13.80
C LEU A 50 9.88 -1.84 13.81
N LEU A 51 9.51 -1.24 12.68
CA LEU A 51 9.31 0.20 12.52
C LEU A 51 7.83 0.60 12.50
N ASP A 52 6.92 -0.36 12.34
CA ASP A 52 5.48 -0.11 12.39
C ASP A 52 4.99 0.06 13.84
N THR A 53 3.92 0.82 14.02
CA THR A 53 3.28 1.02 15.32
C THR A 53 1.96 0.26 15.34
N GLU A 54 1.85 -0.78 16.16
CA GLU A 54 0.64 -1.59 16.32
C GLU A 54 0.09 -2.15 14.98
N ASN A 55 0.98 -2.46 14.02
CA ASN A 55 0.64 -2.91 12.67
C ASN A 55 -0.28 -1.94 11.89
N LYS A 56 -0.26 -0.63 12.18
CA LYS A 56 -1.13 0.36 11.53
C LYS A 56 -0.88 0.45 10.03
N MET A 57 0.38 0.48 9.61
CA MET A 57 0.73 0.52 8.19
C MET A 57 0.28 -0.79 7.52
N ALA A 58 0.63 -1.94 8.10
CA ALA A 58 0.26 -3.25 7.55
C ALA A 58 -1.28 -3.40 7.41
N THR A 59 -2.04 -2.97 8.42
CA THR A 59 -3.52 -2.98 8.39
C THR A 59 -4.06 -2.06 7.30
N THR A 60 -3.44 -0.89 7.10
CA THR A 60 -3.81 0.05 6.04
C THR A 60 -3.54 -0.55 4.65
N VAL A 61 -2.40 -1.21 4.45
CA VAL A 61 -2.08 -1.92 3.20
C VAL A 61 -3.08 -3.03 2.91
N VAL A 62 -3.45 -3.82 3.93
CA VAL A 62 -4.49 -4.86 3.79
C VAL A 62 -5.83 -4.26 3.39
N LYS A 63 -6.20 -3.09 3.95
CA LYS A 63 -7.42 -2.37 3.57
C LYS A 63 -7.36 -1.91 2.12
N ILE A 64 -6.26 -1.29 1.68
CA ILE A 64 -6.06 -0.89 0.29
C ILE A 64 -6.27 -2.07 -0.65
N LEU A 65 -5.67 -3.22 -0.35
CA LEU A 65 -5.81 -4.43 -1.18
C LEU A 65 -7.24 -4.96 -1.19
N ARG A 66 -7.93 -4.97 -0.04
CA ARG A 66 -9.32 -5.42 0.03
C ARG A 66 -10.21 -4.56 -0.85
N GLU A 67 -10.11 -3.23 -0.76
CA GLU A 67 -10.93 -2.31 -1.55
C GLU A 67 -10.54 -2.33 -3.05
N SER A 68 -9.27 -2.58 -3.38
CA SER A 68 -8.80 -2.58 -4.77
C SER A 68 -9.18 -3.84 -5.56
N PHE A 69 -9.40 -4.96 -4.86
CA PHE A 69 -9.76 -6.26 -5.45
C PHE A 69 -11.22 -6.64 -5.22
N ALA A 70 -11.95 -5.92 -4.37
CA ALA A 70 -13.40 -6.08 -4.26
C ALA A 70 -14.08 -5.66 -5.57
N LEU A 71 -14.86 -6.58 -6.14
CA LEU A 71 -15.74 -6.36 -7.28
C LEU A 71 -16.97 -5.55 -6.87
#